data_AF-A0AAV3SBV5-F1
#
_entry.id   AF-A0AAV3SBV5-F1
#
_cell.length_a   1.000
_cell.length_b   1.000
_cell.length_c   1.000
_cell.angle_alpha   90.00
_cell.angle_beta   90.00
_cell.angle_gamma   90.00
#
_symmetry.space_group_name_H-M   'P 1'
#
loop_
_entity.id
_entity.type
_entity.pdbx_description
1 polymer ?
#
loop_
_entity_poly.entity_id
_entity_poly.type
_entity_poly.pdbx_seq_one_letter_code
_entity_poly.pdbx_strand_id
1 'polypeptide(L)'
;MSHECDDCGQEFDTLTRLRLHDCSTADSSDRNTVDSSENEDGTPSEWADRRPEAVELEALDELLTDTTDGEFDTLSQAMATYESELESANESDASDRYSGIRRAYRRQLISKLDEATRAEGWPVLEEFIRAYHPDTAEDFPHVTTILQNVTGRNFIRTRLADGVEAIPVVTVEYIETIRTEVGGYQDNILEGLHPYGWGIGHPDFDVAERIHEHASSHIFSTSPMLEHAFYADQHTAVDLLERIIHDESIHHEIARRPSEKITEARYLLDAPAGAVSDHYWPTMPRYWDWHDDLAVDFELEDDVEQRIRNLVREESLENDLPQDWELTDLML
;
A
#
# COMPACT_ATOMS: atom_id res chain seq x y z
N MET A 1 -0.05 27.81 4.87
CA MET A 1 -0.89 28.99 5.19
C MET A 1 -2.11 28.42 5.89
N SER A 2 -2.58 28.97 7.02
CA SER A 2 -3.80 28.46 7.67
C SER A 2 -5.03 28.82 6.82
N HIS A 3 -6.00 27.92 6.78
CA HIS A 3 -7.27 28.09 6.09
C HIS A 3 -8.39 28.13 7.12
N GLU A 4 -9.17 29.21 7.18
CA GLU A 4 -10.22 29.41 8.18
C GLU A 4 -11.58 29.03 7.58
N CYS A 5 -12.42 28.33 8.35
CA CYS A 5 -13.81 28.08 7.98
C CYS A 5 -14.65 29.33 8.20
N ASP A 6 -15.29 29.80 7.13
CA ASP A 6 -16.13 31.01 7.15
C ASP A 6 -17.35 30.90 8.09
N ASP A 7 -17.79 29.67 8.40
CA ASP A 7 -19.00 29.40 9.19
C ASP A 7 -18.72 29.24 10.70
N CYS A 8 -17.61 28.59 11.10
CA CYS A 8 -17.27 28.34 12.50
C CYS A 8 -15.97 29.01 13.01
N GLY A 9 -15.16 29.58 12.11
CA GLY A 9 -13.88 30.21 12.43
C GLY A 9 -12.75 29.24 12.81
N GLN A 10 -12.90 27.94 12.57
CA GLN A 10 -11.85 26.95 12.83
C GLN A 10 -10.76 27.05 11.75
N GLU A 11 -9.49 27.04 12.16
CA GLU A 11 -8.34 27.01 11.25
C GLU A 11 -7.91 25.57 10.93
N PHE A 12 -7.52 25.35 9.67
CA PHE A 12 -7.06 24.07 9.13
C PHE A 12 -5.76 24.26 8.37
N ASP A 13 -4.90 23.25 8.45
CA ASP A 13 -3.58 23.27 7.81
C ASP A 13 -3.64 22.91 6.31
N THR A 14 -4.76 22.35 5.82
CA THR A 14 -4.99 22.04 4.40
C THR A 14 -6.39 22.43 3.94
N LEU A 15 -6.52 22.72 2.64
CA LEU A 15 -7.81 23.02 2.03
C LEU A 15 -8.75 21.82 2.07
N THR A 16 -8.22 20.60 1.91
CA THR A 16 -9.00 19.38 2.03
C THR A 16 -9.60 19.26 3.43
N ARG A 17 -8.82 19.43 4.52
CA ARG A 17 -9.37 19.36 5.89
C ARG A 17 -10.40 20.45 6.17
N LEU A 18 -10.18 21.67 5.69
CA LEU A 18 -11.18 22.73 5.78
C LEU A 18 -12.50 22.31 5.11
N ARG A 19 -12.43 21.66 3.95
CA ARG A 19 -13.62 21.25 3.19
C ARG A 19 -14.30 19.99 3.75
N LEU A 20 -13.54 19.13 4.43
CA LEU A 20 -14.04 17.97 5.17
C LEU A 20 -14.73 18.35 6.49
N HIS A 21 -14.58 19.60 6.93
CA HIS A 21 -15.15 20.05 8.17
C HIS A 21 -16.68 20.18 8.08
N ASP A 22 -17.39 19.28 8.75
CA ASP A 22 -18.84 19.39 8.91
C ASP A 22 -19.18 20.44 9.99
N CYS A 23 -19.57 21.63 9.53
CA CYS A 23 -20.08 22.69 10.38
C CYS A 23 -21.46 22.33 10.93
N SER A 24 -21.49 21.59 12.03
CA SER A 24 -22.74 21.18 12.68
C SER A 24 -23.48 22.41 13.24
N THR A 25 -24.36 22.98 12.42
CA THR A 25 -25.33 24.01 12.83
C THR A 25 -26.75 23.46 12.78
N ALA A 26 -26.99 22.30 13.37
CA ALA A 26 -28.35 21.88 13.74
C ALA A 26 -28.34 20.75 14.79
N ASP A 27 -29.05 20.99 15.90
CA ASP A 27 -29.57 19.95 16.78
C ASP A 27 -30.36 18.90 15.97
N SER A 28 -29.93 17.65 15.98
CA SER A 28 -30.82 16.51 15.68
C SER A 28 -30.59 15.38 16.69
N SER A 29 -31.15 15.59 17.88
CA SER A 29 -31.54 14.51 18.76
C SER A 29 -32.68 13.71 18.11
N ASP A 30 -32.42 12.49 17.66
CA ASP A 30 -33.45 11.45 17.60
C ASP A 30 -32.79 10.05 17.58
N ARG A 31 -32.61 9.51 18.79
CA ARG A 31 -32.26 8.10 19.01
C ARG A 31 -33.54 7.27 18.99
N ASN A 32 -33.71 6.42 17.98
CA ASN A 32 -34.73 5.38 18.01
C ASN A 32 -34.11 4.03 18.40
N THR A 33 -34.53 3.58 19.58
CA THR A 33 -34.28 2.27 20.18
C THR A 33 -35.10 1.19 19.48
N VAL A 34 -34.51 0.05 19.09
CA VAL A 34 -35.27 -1.18 18.81
C VAL A 34 -34.61 -2.37 19.51
N ASP A 35 -35.50 -3.16 20.09
CA ASP A 35 -35.39 -4.18 21.11
C ASP A 35 -34.99 -5.56 20.55
N SER A 36 -34.28 -6.34 21.37
CA SER A 36 -33.83 -7.71 21.09
C SER A 36 -34.87 -8.74 21.56
N SER A 37 -35.12 -9.79 20.77
CA SER A 37 -35.63 -11.07 21.31
C SER A 37 -35.29 -12.27 20.41
N GLU A 38 -35.28 -13.44 21.03
CA GLU A 38 -34.40 -14.60 20.81
C GLU A 38 -34.89 -15.71 19.84
N ASN A 39 -33.90 -16.39 19.23
CA ASN A 39 -33.67 -17.84 18.98
C ASN A 39 -34.81 -18.81 18.54
N GLU A 40 -34.60 -19.58 17.45
CA GLU A 40 -34.05 -20.96 17.44
C GLU A 40 -34.27 -21.71 16.09
N ASP A 41 -33.16 -22.26 15.59
CA ASP A 41 -32.95 -23.56 14.94
C ASP A 41 -33.43 -23.90 13.51
N GLY A 42 -32.51 -24.51 12.75
CA GLY A 42 -32.73 -25.08 11.42
C GLY A 42 -31.59 -24.81 10.45
N THR A 43 -30.46 -25.50 10.57
CA THR A 43 -29.36 -25.45 9.58
C THR A 43 -29.73 -26.22 8.31
N PRO A 44 -29.57 -25.60 7.13
CA PRO A 44 -28.98 -26.29 5.99
C PRO A 44 -27.75 -25.53 5.47
N SER A 45 -26.60 -26.21 5.46
CA SER A 45 -25.37 -25.90 4.71
C SER A 45 -25.43 -24.71 3.73
N GLU A 46 -25.10 -23.51 4.22
CA GLU A 46 -25.18 -22.24 3.50
C GLU A 46 -23.77 -21.69 3.20
N TRP A 47 -23.00 -22.42 2.38
CA TRP A 47 -21.80 -21.88 1.71
C TRP A 47 -22.09 -21.56 0.24
N ALA A 48 -23.35 -21.27 -0.08
CA ALA A 48 -23.80 -20.82 -1.38
C ALA A 48 -24.32 -19.38 -1.25
N ASP A 49 -23.72 -18.46 -2.01
CA ASP A 49 -24.30 -17.16 -2.37
C ASP A 49 -24.51 -16.10 -1.27
N ARG A 50 -23.54 -15.89 -0.35
CA ARG A 50 -23.35 -14.52 0.18
C ARG A 50 -22.64 -13.67 -0.86
N ARG A 51 -23.37 -13.28 -1.90
CA ARG A 51 -23.04 -12.08 -2.68
C ARG A 51 -23.44 -10.92 -1.76
N PRO A 52 -22.52 -10.10 -1.24
CA PRO A 52 -22.90 -8.90 -0.50
C PRO A 52 -23.86 -8.11 -1.38
N GLU A 53 -24.93 -7.57 -0.79
CA GLU A 53 -25.83 -6.65 -1.47
C GLU A 53 -24.99 -5.60 -2.22
N ALA A 54 -25.33 -5.32 -3.47
CA ALA A 54 -24.67 -4.26 -4.21
C ALA A 54 -24.86 -2.97 -3.42
N VAL A 55 -23.76 -2.43 -2.87
CA VAL A 55 -23.81 -1.16 -2.17
C VAL A 55 -23.73 -0.08 -3.23
N GLU A 56 -24.85 0.58 -3.45
CA GLU A 56 -24.95 1.78 -4.26
C GLU A 56 -24.96 2.96 -3.29
N LEU A 57 -24.17 3.98 -3.61
CA LEU A 57 -24.07 5.23 -2.86
C LEU A 57 -24.32 6.33 -3.88
N GLU A 58 -25.59 6.72 -4.04
CA GLU A 58 -25.98 7.61 -5.15
C GLU A 58 -25.17 8.90 -5.18
N ALA A 59 -24.86 9.47 -4.02
CA ALA A 59 -24.00 10.66 -3.92
C ALA A 59 -22.58 10.41 -4.46
N LEU A 60 -21.99 9.26 -4.15
CA LEU A 60 -20.66 8.89 -4.63
C LEU A 60 -20.69 8.53 -6.12
N ASP A 61 -21.74 7.85 -6.59
CA ASP A 61 -21.95 7.54 -8.00
C ASP A 61 -22.09 8.81 -8.85
N GLU A 62 -22.86 9.79 -8.37
CA GLU A 62 -23.00 11.11 -9.00
C GLU A 62 -21.65 11.82 -9.08
N LEU A 63 -20.92 11.93 -7.96
CA LEU A 63 -19.60 12.56 -7.92
C LEU A 63 -18.61 11.89 -8.89
N LEU A 64 -18.59 10.55 -8.95
CA LEU A 64 -17.68 9.80 -9.82
C LEU A 64 -18.08 9.84 -11.30
N THR A 65 -19.36 10.08 -11.60
CA THR A 65 -19.88 10.24 -12.96
C THR A 65 -19.67 11.66 -13.48
N ASP A 66 -19.89 12.68 -12.64
CA ASP A 66 -19.71 14.10 -12.97
C ASP A 66 -18.24 14.53 -12.97
N THR A 67 -17.32 13.67 -12.52
CA THR A 67 -15.87 13.89 -12.69
C THR A 67 -15.46 13.76 -14.16
N THR A 68 -15.87 14.73 -14.97
CA THR A 68 -15.22 15.12 -16.22
C THR A 68 -13.90 15.82 -15.86
N ASP A 69 -12.78 15.18 -16.16
CA ASP A 69 -11.41 15.69 -16.07
C ASP A 69 -11.07 16.61 -14.87
N GLY A 70 -10.59 16.01 -13.78
CA GLY A 70 -9.63 16.69 -12.89
C GLY A 70 -10.15 17.82 -11.99
N GLU A 71 -11.47 17.99 -11.80
CA GLU A 71 -11.95 18.92 -10.79
C GLU A 71 -11.63 18.39 -9.38
N PHE A 72 -10.49 18.85 -8.85
CA PHE A 72 -9.95 18.50 -7.53
C PHE A 72 -11.00 18.56 -6.42
N ASP A 73 -11.94 19.50 -6.49
CA ASP A 73 -13.01 19.69 -5.52
C ASP A 73 -14.02 18.51 -5.53
N THR A 74 -14.40 18.04 -6.71
CA THR A 74 -15.30 16.88 -6.89
C THR A 74 -14.63 15.60 -6.41
N LEU A 75 -13.35 15.40 -6.73
CA LEU A 75 -12.59 14.24 -6.24
C LEU A 75 -12.39 14.30 -4.72
N SER A 76 -12.16 15.50 -4.16
CA SER A 76 -12.08 15.72 -2.72
C SER A 76 -13.37 15.33 -2.02
N GLN A 77 -14.53 15.74 -2.56
CA GLN A 77 -15.84 15.34 -2.06
C GLN A 77 -16.07 13.83 -2.18
N ALA A 78 -15.68 13.21 -3.29
CA ALA A 78 -15.82 11.76 -3.47
C ALA A 78 -14.99 10.96 -2.45
N MET A 79 -13.74 11.36 -2.20
CA MET A 79 -12.89 10.75 -1.18
C MET A 79 -13.46 10.95 0.23
N ALA A 80 -14.01 12.13 0.52
CA ALA A 80 -14.70 12.43 1.78
C ALA A 80 -15.90 11.51 2.02
N THR A 81 -16.80 11.42 1.04
CA THR A 81 -18.00 10.58 1.13
C THR A 81 -17.62 9.12 1.30
N TYR A 82 -16.62 8.64 0.57
CA TYR A 82 -16.12 7.28 0.72
C TYR A 82 -15.53 7.00 2.12
N GLU A 83 -14.73 7.93 2.66
CA GLU A 83 -14.16 7.82 4.01
C GLU A 83 -15.28 7.74 5.06
N SER A 84 -16.20 8.70 5.06
CA SER A 84 -17.28 8.77 6.06
C SER A 84 -18.23 7.57 6.00
N GLU A 85 -18.51 7.04 4.82
CA GLU A 85 -19.35 5.83 4.67
C GLU A 85 -18.64 4.58 5.21
N LEU A 86 -17.32 4.47 5.03
CA LEU A 86 -16.54 3.38 5.61
C LEU A 86 -16.40 3.52 7.13
N GLU A 87 -16.15 4.73 7.62
CA GLU A 87 -16.10 5.04 9.05
C GLU A 87 -17.43 4.68 9.72
N SER A 88 -18.56 5.17 9.18
CA SER A 88 -19.90 4.85 9.71
C SER A 88 -20.20 3.35 9.70
N ALA A 89 -19.81 2.63 8.64
CA ALA A 89 -19.96 1.18 8.58
C ALA A 89 -19.06 0.45 9.59
N ASN A 90 -17.86 0.96 9.85
CA ASN A 90 -16.94 0.41 10.83
C ASN A 90 -17.44 0.64 12.27
N GLU A 91 -17.86 1.86 12.60
CA GLU A 91 -18.44 2.20 13.91
C GLU A 91 -19.72 1.43 14.23
N SER A 92 -20.49 1.08 13.20
CA SER A 92 -21.72 0.30 13.33
C SER A 92 -21.50 -1.22 13.30
N ASP A 93 -20.25 -1.70 13.33
CA ASP A 93 -19.86 -3.11 13.18
C ASP A 93 -20.45 -3.79 11.91
N ALA A 94 -20.75 -3.01 10.86
CA ALA A 94 -21.39 -3.45 9.63
C ALA A 94 -20.36 -3.98 8.61
N SER A 95 -19.65 -5.05 8.97
CA SER A 95 -18.52 -5.59 8.18
C SER A 95 -18.85 -5.91 6.72
N ASP A 96 -20.04 -6.43 6.44
CA ASP A 96 -20.51 -6.73 5.08
C ASP A 96 -20.71 -5.44 4.25
N ARG A 97 -21.26 -4.38 4.86
CA ARG A 97 -21.41 -3.06 4.22
C ARG A 97 -20.04 -2.44 3.95
N TYR A 98 -19.16 -2.43 4.94
CA TYR A 98 -17.77 -1.94 4.80
C TYR A 98 -17.06 -2.62 3.61
N SER A 99 -17.13 -3.96 3.57
CA SER A 99 -16.53 -4.75 2.50
C SER A 99 -17.18 -4.50 1.14
N GLY A 100 -18.51 -4.30 1.12
CA GLY A 100 -19.30 -3.94 -0.06
C GLY A 100 -18.86 -2.61 -0.67
N ILE A 101 -18.82 -1.55 0.14
CA ILE A 101 -18.37 -0.20 -0.27
C ILE A 101 -16.95 -0.25 -0.83
N ARG A 102 -16.02 -0.86 -0.08
CA ARG A 102 -14.61 -0.97 -0.51
C ARG A 102 -14.49 -1.68 -1.86
N ARG A 103 -15.26 -2.76 -2.08
CA ARG A 103 -15.21 -3.52 -3.34
C ARG A 103 -15.81 -2.75 -4.51
N ALA A 104 -16.88 -1.98 -4.27
CA ALA A 104 -17.57 -1.21 -5.30
C ALA A 104 -16.72 -0.02 -5.78
N TYR A 105 -16.16 0.75 -4.85
CA TYR A 105 -15.64 2.09 -5.17
C TYR A 105 -14.12 2.22 -5.22
N ARG A 106 -13.35 1.38 -4.50
CA ARG A 106 -11.88 1.54 -4.38
C ARG A 106 -11.17 1.64 -5.72
N ARG A 107 -11.50 0.77 -6.69
CA ARG A 107 -10.83 0.76 -7.99
C ARG A 107 -11.08 2.03 -8.79
N GLN A 108 -12.32 2.55 -8.76
CA GLN A 108 -12.69 3.74 -9.50
C GLN A 108 -12.04 4.99 -8.91
N LEU A 109 -12.01 5.10 -7.58
CA LEU A 109 -11.32 6.18 -6.88
C LEU A 109 -9.81 6.16 -7.14
N ILE A 110 -9.17 4.99 -7.14
CA ILE A 110 -7.77 4.84 -7.56
C ILE A 110 -7.57 5.37 -8.99
N SER A 111 -8.44 5.01 -9.94
CA SER A 111 -8.33 5.47 -11.34
C SER A 111 -8.45 6.98 -11.45
N LYS A 112 -9.47 7.57 -10.81
CA LYS A 112 -9.73 9.01 -10.88
C LYS A 112 -8.62 9.83 -10.22
N LEU A 113 -8.11 9.39 -9.07
CA LEU A 113 -6.99 10.05 -8.40
C LEU A 113 -5.68 9.87 -9.17
N ASP A 114 -5.43 8.70 -9.76
CA ASP A 114 -4.27 8.47 -10.64
C ASP A 114 -4.33 9.37 -11.88
N GLU A 115 -5.50 9.51 -12.52
CA GLU A 115 -5.72 10.42 -13.65
C GLU A 115 -5.45 11.88 -13.26
N ALA A 116 -6.00 12.35 -12.14
CA ALA A 116 -5.78 13.71 -11.65
C ALA A 116 -4.30 13.97 -11.31
N THR A 117 -3.64 13.00 -10.65
CA THR A 117 -2.21 13.10 -10.30
C THR A 117 -1.34 13.10 -11.56
N ARG A 118 -1.71 12.35 -12.60
CA ARG A 118 -0.99 12.38 -13.89
C ARG A 118 -1.16 13.69 -14.64
N ALA A 119 -2.30 14.36 -14.50
CA ALA A 119 -2.57 15.63 -15.15
C ALA A 119 -1.87 16.81 -14.46
N GLU A 120 -1.90 16.85 -13.13
CA GLU A 120 -1.47 18.01 -12.33
C GLU A 120 -0.17 17.77 -11.54
N GLY A 121 0.30 16.52 -11.47
CA GLY A 121 1.50 16.11 -10.77
C GLY A 121 1.31 15.85 -9.26
N TRP A 122 2.45 15.68 -8.57
CA TRP A 122 2.53 15.42 -7.14
C TRP A 122 1.71 16.35 -6.23
N PRO A 123 1.60 17.68 -6.48
CA PRO A 123 0.88 18.57 -5.58
C PRO A 123 -0.57 18.15 -5.30
N VAL A 124 -1.27 17.56 -6.29
CA VAL A 124 -2.63 17.05 -6.07
C VAL A 124 -2.63 15.90 -5.07
N LEU A 125 -1.76 14.89 -5.27
CA LEU A 125 -1.68 13.74 -4.39
C LEU A 125 -1.22 14.12 -2.98
N GLU A 126 -0.29 15.07 -2.86
CA GLU A 126 0.19 15.58 -1.56
C GLU A 126 -0.94 16.21 -0.73
N GLU A 127 -1.88 16.92 -1.35
CA GLU A 127 -3.04 17.49 -0.63
C GLU A 127 -3.92 16.39 -0.03
N PHE A 128 -4.14 15.28 -0.75
CA PHE A 128 -4.87 14.13 -0.20
C PHE A 128 -4.08 13.41 0.90
N ILE A 129 -2.76 13.21 0.71
CA ILE A 129 -1.89 12.61 1.72
C ILE A 129 -1.94 13.42 3.02
N ARG A 130 -1.80 14.75 2.95
CA ARG A 130 -1.85 15.60 4.16
C ARG A 130 -3.23 15.59 4.82
N ALA A 131 -4.29 15.45 4.06
CA ALA A 131 -5.65 15.40 4.59
C ALA A 131 -5.94 14.12 5.38
N TYR A 132 -5.41 13.00 4.88
CA TYR A 132 -5.64 11.66 5.42
C TYR A 132 -4.33 11.01 5.89
N HIS A 133 -3.46 11.81 6.51
CA HIS A 133 -2.21 11.31 7.07
C HIS A 133 -2.48 10.65 8.43
N PRO A 134 -2.04 9.39 8.67
CA PRO A 134 -2.31 8.70 9.94
C PRO A 134 -1.85 9.50 11.17
N ASP A 135 -0.69 10.15 11.12
CA ASP A 135 -0.19 10.98 12.24
C ASP A 135 -1.08 12.18 12.61
N THR A 136 -1.98 12.61 11.72
CA THR A 136 -2.81 13.81 11.93
C THR A 136 -4.30 13.51 11.99
N ALA A 137 -4.68 12.28 11.64
CA ALA A 137 -6.06 11.81 11.73
C ALA A 137 -6.37 11.35 13.16
N GLU A 138 -7.64 11.40 13.54
CA GLU A 138 -8.07 10.89 14.86
C GLU A 138 -8.01 9.36 14.90
N ASP A 139 -8.43 8.73 13.80
CA ASP A 139 -8.36 7.29 13.56
C ASP A 139 -7.60 6.98 12.26
N PHE A 140 -7.20 5.71 12.09
CA PHE A 140 -6.48 5.27 10.91
C PHE A 140 -7.35 5.42 9.64
N PRO A 141 -6.98 6.26 8.65
CA PRO A 141 -7.87 6.61 7.55
C PRO A 141 -8.24 5.42 6.65
N HIS A 142 -9.52 5.26 6.35
CA HIS A 142 -10.04 4.16 5.53
C HIS A 142 -9.67 4.29 4.04
N VAL A 143 -9.42 5.51 3.56
CA VAL A 143 -8.91 5.83 2.22
C VAL A 143 -7.44 5.45 2.01
N THR A 144 -6.70 5.04 3.05
CA THR A 144 -5.26 4.74 2.98
C THR A 144 -4.90 3.82 1.82
N THR A 145 -5.69 2.76 1.59
CA THR A 145 -5.40 1.79 0.51
C THR A 145 -5.61 2.32 -0.92
N ILE A 146 -6.27 3.47 -1.08
CA ILE A 146 -6.38 4.21 -2.34
C ILE A 146 -5.13 5.07 -2.51
N LEU A 147 -4.77 5.84 -1.47
CA LEU A 147 -3.62 6.73 -1.47
C LEU A 147 -2.30 5.96 -1.64
N GLN A 148 -2.09 4.87 -0.89
CA GLN A 148 -0.93 3.99 -1.08
C GLN A 148 -0.78 3.49 -2.52
N ASN A 149 -1.90 3.12 -3.15
CA ASN A 149 -1.87 2.62 -4.53
C ASN A 149 -1.40 3.71 -5.48
N VAL A 150 -2.03 4.89 -5.44
CA VAL A 150 -1.66 6.00 -6.32
C VAL A 150 -0.25 6.51 -6.03
N THR A 151 0.17 6.57 -4.76
CA THR A 151 1.56 6.89 -4.38
C THR A 151 2.54 5.89 -4.98
N GLY A 152 2.29 4.59 -4.83
CA GLY A 152 3.13 3.55 -5.43
C GLY A 152 3.21 3.64 -6.95
N ARG A 153 2.11 4.00 -7.63
CA ARG A 153 2.13 4.23 -9.09
C ARG A 153 3.06 5.38 -9.45
N ASN A 154 2.98 6.48 -8.70
CA ASN A 154 3.78 7.67 -8.96
C ASN A 154 5.25 7.50 -8.56
N PHE A 155 5.58 6.69 -7.54
CA PHE A 155 6.97 6.29 -7.26
C PHE A 155 7.61 5.64 -8.47
N ILE A 156 6.96 4.61 -9.04
CA ILE A 156 7.48 3.88 -10.19
C ILE A 156 7.68 4.81 -11.39
N ARG A 157 6.63 5.58 -11.75
CA ARG A 157 6.70 6.49 -12.91
C ARG A 157 7.76 7.57 -12.74
N THR A 158 7.82 8.20 -11.56
CA THR A 158 8.77 9.28 -11.27
C THR A 158 10.20 8.77 -11.23
N ARG A 159 10.45 7.63 -10.56
CA ARG A 159 11.80 7.03 -10.52
C ARG A 159 12.31 6.70 -11.92
N LEU A 160 11.46 6.14 -12.78
CA LEU A 160 11.84 5.78 -14.16
C LEU A 160 12.02 7.00 -15.07
N ALA A 161 11.22 8.05 -14.91
CA ALA A 161 11.26 9.23 -15.77
C ALA A 161 12.29 10.28 -15.33
N ASP A 162 12.31 10.58 -14.03
CA ASP A 162 12.97 11.77 -13.45
C ASP A 162 13.99 11.42 -12.35
N GLY A 163 14.09 10.14 -11.96
CA GLY A 163 14.98 9.67 -10.89
C GLY A 163 14.36 9.77 -9.49
N VAL A 164 15.08 9.27 -8.47
CA VAL A 164 14.55 9.21 -7.08
C VAL A 164 14.45 10.59 -6.43
N GLU A 165 15.34 11.52 -6.77
CA GLU A 165 15.34 12.88 -6.20
C GLU A 165 14.10 13.71 -6.57
N ALA A 166 13.35 13.28 -7.59
CA ALA A 166 12.08 13.88 -8.00
C ALA A 166 10.88 13.36 -7.19
N ILE A 167 11.04 12.30 -6.40
CA ILE A 167 9.98 11.80 -5.52
C ILE A 167 9.86 12.73 -4.30
N PRO A 168 8.68 13.28 -3.99
CA PRO A 168 8.53 14.13 -2.82
C PRO A 168 8.74 13.36 -1.52
N VAL A 169 9.61 13.86 -0.64
CA VAL A 169 9.91 13.24 0.67
C VAL A 169 8.65 12.96 1.48
N VAL A 170 7.68 13.88 1.48
CA VAL A 170 6.40 13.75 2.21
C VAL A 170 5.63 12.47 1.83
N THR A 171 5.78 12.00 0.58
CA THR A 171 5.12 10.77 0.12
C THR A 171 5.85 9.51 0.57
N VAL A 172 7.17 9.58 0.73
CA VAL A 172 7.99 8.50 1.32
C VAL A 172 7.70 8.40 2.81
N GLU A 173 7.68 9.53 3.52
CA GLU A 173 7.31 9.63 4.94
C GLU A 173 5.91 9.07 5.20
N TYR A 174 4.94 9.40 4.34
CA TYR A 174 3.58 8.86 4.45
C TYR A 174 3.53 7.34 4.45
N ILE A 175 4.27 6.69 3.54
CA ILE A 175 4.31 5.22 3.46
C ILE A 175 5.01 4.62 4.69
N GLU A 176 6.06 5.27 5.19
CA GLU A 176 6.73 4.86 6.43
C GLU A 176 5.79 4.95 7.64
N THR A 177 5.05 6.05 7.79
CA THR A 177 4.08 6.21 8.87
C THR A 177 3.01 5.12 8.82
N ILE A 178 2.50 4.76 7.64
CA ILE A 178 1.53 3.66 7.53
C ILE A 178 2.14 2.36 8.03
N ARG A 179 3.41 2.09 7.69
CA ARG A 179 4.11 0.88 8.12
C ARG A 179 4.25 0.80 9.64
N THR A 180 4.47 1.93 10.32
CA THR A 180 4.59 1.96 11.79
C THR A 180 3.25 1.85 12.50
N GLU A 181 2.20 2.44 11.92
CA GLU A 181 0.85 2.49 12.52
C GLU A 181 0.01 1.24 12.21
N VAL A 182 0.28 0.54 11.11
CA VAL A 182 -0.49 -0.64 10.74
C VAL A 182 -0.19 -1.80 11.69
N GLY A 183 -1.14 -2.09 12.59
CA GLY A 183 -1.14 -3.34 13.37
C GLY A 183 -1.19 -4.58 12.46
N GLY A 184 -0.83 -5.75 12.99
CA GLY A 184 -0.53 -6.96 12.20
C GLY A 184 -1.67 -7.69 11.46
N TYR A 185 -2.75 -7.03 11.01
CA TYR A 185 -3.94 -7.73 10.48
C TYR A 185 -4.62 -7.14 9.23
N GLN A 186 -3.94 -6.31 8.43
CA GLN A 186 -4.55 -5.78 7.19
C GLN A 186 -3.72 -6.09 5.94
N ASP A 187 -3.89 -7.29 5.38
CA ASP A 187 -3.16 -7.79 4.21
C ASP A 187 -3.11 -6.79 3.04
N ASN A 188 -4.22 -6.09 2.76
CA ASN A 188 -4.28 -5.09 1.67
C ASN A 188 -3.43 -3.84 1.94
N ILE A 189 -3.23 -3.47 3.20
CA ILE A 189 -2.38 -2.33 3.58
C ILE A 189 -0.92 -2.74 3.45
N LEU A 190 -0.57 -3.94 3.92
CA LEU A 190 0.79 -4.48 3.80
C LEU A 190 1.22 -4.61 2.34
N GLU A 191 0.33 -5.14 1.49
CA GLU A 191 0.55 -5.19 0.04
C GLU A 191 0.78 -3.79 -0.58
N GLY A 192 0.06 -2.78 -0.07
CA GLY A 192 0.20 -1.40 -0.50
C GLY A 192 1.57 -0.79 -0.20
N LEU A 193 2.37 -1.41 0.67
CA LEU A 193 3.71 -0.96 1.02
C LEU A 193 4.80 -1.47 0.07
N HIS A 194 4.53 -2.48 -0.78
CA HIS A 194 5.58 -3.07 -1.62
C HIS A 194 6.30 -2.06 -2.52
N PRO A 195 5.60 -1.10 -3.17
CA PRO A 195 6.26 -0.10 -4.00
C PRO A 195 7.21 0.86 -3.26
N TYR A 196 7.24 0.84 -1.92
CA TYR A 196 8.16 1.65 -1.11
C TYR A 196 9.63 1.44 -1.49
N GLY A 197 10.00 0.24 -1.95
CA GLY A 197 11.33 -0.06 -2.47
C GLY A 197 11.79 0.84 -3.62
N TRP A 198 10.86 1.44 -4.39
CA TRP A 198 11.19 2.38 -5.46
C TRP A 198 11.77 3.72 -4.96
N GLY A 199 11.62 4.03 -3.66
CA GLY A 199 12.25 5.17 -3.01
C GLY A 199 13.70 4.91 -2.56
N ILE A 200 14.26 3.73 -2.81
CA ILE A 200 15.62 3.41 -2.38
C ILE A 200 16.66 4.38 -2.97
N GLY A 201 17.63 4.80 -2.15
CA GLY A 201 18.66 5.77 -2.54
C GLY A 201 18.19 7.23 -2.54
N HIS A 202 17.01 7.55 -1.99
CA HIS A 202 16.52 8.92 -1.89
C HIS A 202 17.48 9.80 -1.05
N PRO A 203 17.90 10.99 -1.54
CA PRO A 203 18.95 11.79 -0.88
C PRO A 203 18.52 12.37 0.48
N ASP A 204 17.23 12.68 0.63
CA ASP A 204 16.68 13.31 1.83
C ASP A 204 15.93 12.35 2.77
N PHE A 205 15.86 11.06 2.43
CA PHE A 205 15.18 10.05 3.25
C PHE A 205 15.79 8.66 3.07
N ASP A 206 16.30 8.06 4.14
CA ASP A 206 17.00 6.78 4.07
C ASP A 206 16.03 5.58 4.07
N VAL A 207 15.45 5.30 2.90
CA VAL A 207 14.53 4.17 2.70
C VAL A 207 15.19 2.84 3.02
N ALA A 208 16.47 2.67 2.69
CA ALA A 208 17.18 1.42 2.94
C ALA A 208 17.33 1.15 4.44
N GLU A 209 17.69 2.19 5.22
CA GLU A 209 17.73 2.11 6.68
C GLU A 209 16.37 1.73 7.25
N ARG A 210 15.28 2.37 6.80
CA ARG A 210 13.93 2.04 7.29
C ARG A 210 13.52 0.61 6.93
N ILE A 211 13.81 0.13 5.72
CA ILE A 211 13.53 -1.26 5.36
C ILE A 211 14.26 -2.21 6.31
N HIS A 212 15.53 -1.94 6.59
CA HIS A 212 16.35 -2.73 7.50
C HIS A 212 15.87 -2.71 8.96
N GLU A 213 15.59 -1.54 9.55
CA GLU A 213 15.14 -1.39 10.96
C GLU A 213 13.92 -2.26 11.28
N HIS A 214 13.05 -2.43 10.29
CA HIS A 214 11.79 -3.15 10.40
C HIS A 214 11.86 -4.61 9.95
N ALA A 215 12.97 -5.06 9.35
CA ALA A 215 13.08 -6.39 8.76
C ALA A 215 12.86 -7.53 9.77
N SER A 216 13.35 -7.38 11.01
CA SER A 216 13.18 -8.37 12.08
C SER A 216 11.73 -8.59 12.51
N SER A 217 10.88 -7.56 12.38
CA SER A 217 9.47 -7.60 12.80
C SER A 217 8.49 -7.76 11.63
N HIS A 218 8.92 -7.40 10.42
CA HIS A 218 8.05 -7.30 9.24
C HIS A 218 8.68 -7.96 8.00
N ILE A 219 9.35 -9.10 8.18
CA ILE A 219 10.08 -9.78 7.10
C ILE A 219 9.20 -10.06 5.86
N PHE A 220 7.92 -10.40 6.06
CA PHE A 220 6.98 -10.71 4.97
C PHE A 220 6.62 -9.52 4.09
N SER A 221 6.69 -8.29 4.59
CA SER A 221 6.57 -7.08 3.77
C SER A 221 7.92 -6.57 3.26
N THR A 222 9.01 -6.97 3.93
CA THR A 222 10.38 -6.60 3.57
C THR A 222 10.82 -7.25 2.26
N SER A 223 10.56 -8.56 2.07
CA SER A 223 10.99 -9.24 0.83
C SER A 223 10.35 -8.62 -0.44
N PRO A 224 9.02 -8.37 -0.51
CA PRO A 224 8.44 -7.66 -1.66
C PRO A 224 8.97 -6.23 -1.85
N MET A 225 9.27 -5.49 -0.77
CA MET A 225 9.90 -4.17 -0.91
C MET A 225 11.31 -4.28 -1.52
N LEU A 226 12.09 -5.29 -1.14
CA LEU A 226 13.39 -5.56 -1.73
C LEU A 226 13.26 -5.93 -3.21
N GLU A 227 12.27 -6.74 -3.58
CA GLU A 227 12.00 -7.08 -4.98
C GLU A 227 11.74 -5.80 -5.80
N HIS A 228 10.86 -4.92 -5.31
CA HIS A 228 10.64 -3.60 -5.91
C HIS A 228 11.92 -2.74 -5.94
N ALA A 229 12.78 -2.81 -4.93
CA ALA A 229 14.04 -2.09 -4.89
C ALA A 229 15.05 -2.60 -5.94
N PHE A 230 15.07 -3.90 -6.25
CA PHE A 230 15.93 -4.44 -7.31
C PHE A 230 15.60 -3.83 -8.66
N TYR A 231 14.31 -3.69 -9.00
CA TYR A 231 13.87 -3.00 -10.21
C TYR A 231 14.25 -1.52 -10.23
N ALA A 232 14.35 -0.87 -9.07
CA ALA A 232 14.63 0.56 -8.97
C ALA A 232 16.13 0.89 -8.93
N ASP A 233 16.93 0.06 -8.27
CA ASP A 233 18.38 0.23 -8.05
C ASP A 233 19.02 -1.09 -7.55
N GLN A 234 19.42 -1.97 -8.46
CA GLN A 234 19.95 -3.30 -8.10
C GLN A 234 21.18 -3.27 -7.18
N HIS A 235 22.04 -2.24 -7.30
CA HIS A 235 23.24 -2.09 -6.49
C HIS A 235 22.90 -1.73 -5.04
N THR A 236 22.03 -0.74 -4.85
CA THR A 236 21.59 -0.34 -3.50
C THR A 236 20.72 -1.44 -2.88
N ALA A 237 19.92 -2.14 -3.68
CA ALA A 237 19.10 -3.27 -3.22
C ALA A 237 19.95 -4.45 -2.74
N VAL A 238 21.00 -4.84 -3.48
CA VAL A 238 21.89 -5.93 -3.04
C VAL A 238 22.72 -5.52 -1.82
N ASP A 239 23.15 -4.26 -1.71
CA ASP A 239 23.81 -3.74 -0.50
C ASP A 239 22.91 -3.90 0.73
N LEU A 240 21.63 -3.56 0.60
CA LEU A 240 20.63 -3.72 1.66
C LEU A 240 20.35 -5.20 1.97
N LEU A 241 20.23 -6.05 0.96
CA LEU A 241 20.03 -7.50 1.12
C LEU A 241 21.19 -8.12 1.91
N GLU A 242 22.45 -7.83 1.53
CA GLU A 242 23.64 -8.28 2.24
C GLU A 242 23.62 -7.81 3.70
N ARG A 243 23.28 -6.53 3.92
CA ARG A 243 23.21 -5.97 5.27
C ARG A 243 22.18 -6.68 6.15
N ILE A 244 20.99 -6.95 5.64
CA ILE A 244 19.93 -7.68 6.37
C ILE A 244 20.37 -9.13 6.63
N ILE A 245 20.95 -9.80 5.63
CA ILE A 245 21.41 -11.20 5.77
C ILE A 245 22.61 -11.30 6.71
N HIS A 246 23.45 -10.28 6.85
CA HIS A 246 24.58 -10.31 7.80
C HIS A 246 24.24 -9.77 9.19
N ASP A 247 23.01 -9.28 9.42
CA ASP A 247 22.56 -8.83 10.75
C ASP A 247 22.01 -10.02 11.57
N GLU A 248 22.85 -10.51 12.49
CA GLU A 248 22.51 -11.60 13.42
C GLU A 248 21.26 -11.33 14.29
N SER A 249 20.86 -10.06 14.47
CA SER A 249 19.66 -9.70 15.23
C SER A 249 18.36 -9.96 14.48
N ILE A 250 18.45 -10.11 13.16
CA ILE A 250 17.32 -10.44 12.29
C ILE A 250 17.17 -11.96 12.25
N HIS A 251 18.27 -12.72 12.18
CA HIS A 251 18.31 -14.19 11.96
C HIS A 251 17.30 -15.01 12.77
N HIS A 252 16.19 -15.37 12.13
CA HIS A 252 15.15 -16.23 12.65
C HIS A 252 14.75 -17.34 11.68
N GLU A 253 14.18 -18.43 12.24
CA GLU A 253 13.49 -19.45 11.43
C GLU A 253 12.06 -18.98 11.17
N ILE A 254 11.69 -18.89 9.90
CA ILE A 254 10.32 -18.60 9.47
C ILE A 254 9.59 -19.91 9.22
N ALA A 255 8.38 -20.04 9.78
CA ALA A 255 7.47 -21.12 9.42
C ALA A 255 6.79 -20.80 8.07
N ARG A 256 7.33 -21.33 6.98
CA ARG A 256 6.75 -21.17 5.63
C ARG A 256 5.46 -21.98 5.48
N ARG A 257 5.46 -23.19 6.03
CA ARG A 257 4.28 -24.08 6.13
C ARG A 257 4.28 -24.69 7.54
N PRO A 258 3.15 -25.25 8.01
CA PRO A 258 3.09 -25.84 9.36
C PRO A 258 4.19 -26.88 9.66
N SER A 259 4.76 -27.51 8.63
CA SER A 259 5.84 -28.50 8.74
C SER A 259 7.17 -28.09 8.13
N GLU A 260 7.29 -26.87 7.60
CA GLU A 260 8.46 -26.40 6.84
C GLU A 260 8.96 -25.10 7.43
N LYS A 261 10.22 -25.13 7.85
CA LYS A 261 10.93 -23.96 8.33
C LYS A 261 12.05 -23.62 7.38
N ILE A 262 12.20 -22.34 7.10
CA ILE A 262 13.29 -21.80 6.30
C ILE A 262 13.99 -20.69 7.09
N THR A 263 15.23 -20.37 6.73
CA THR A 263 15.90 -19.18 7.24
C THR A 263 15.31 -17.93 6.58
N GLU A 264 15.42 -16.79 7.24
CA GLU A 264 15.10 -15.50 6.62
C GLU A 264 15.97 -15.22 5.40
N ALA A 265 17.25 -15.59 5.43
CA ALA A 265 18.11 -15.46 4.26
C ALA A 265 17.53 -16.20 3.05
N ARG A 266 17.04 -17.43 3.24
CA ARG A 266 16.34 -18.18 2.19
C ARG A 266 15.07 -17.46 1.72
N TYR A 267 14.34 -16.82 2.61
CA TYR A 267 13.12 -16.06 2.28
C TYR A 267 13.41 -14.76 1.52
N LEU A 268 14.44 -14.01 1.91
CA LEU A 268 14.82 -12.74 1.30
C LEU A 268 15.44 -12.92 -0.09
N LEU A 269 16.09 -14.06 -0.35
CA LEU A 269 16.61 -14.40 -1.68
C LEU A 269 15.50 -14.63 -2.72
N ASP A 270 14.23 -14.70 -2.31
CA ASP A 270 13.08 -14.68 -3.21
C ASP A 270 12.97 -13.35 -3.97
N ALA A 271 13.41 -12.23 -3.37
CA ALA A 271 13.33 -10.91 -3.98
C ALA A 271 14.15 -10.77 -5.27
N PRO A 272 15.49 -11.03 -5.29
CA PRO A 272 16.24 -11.00 -6.54
C PRO A 272 15.82 -12.12 -7.51
N ALA A 273 15.37 -13.27 -7.00
CA ALA A 273 14.91 -14.39 -7.82
C ALA A 273 13.61 -14.08 -8.58
N GLY A 274 12.68 -13.40 -7.91
CA GLY A 274 11.46 -12.86 -8.52
C GLY A 274 11.77 -11.80 -9.56
N ALA A 275 12.72 -10.90 -9.27
CA ALA A 275 13.11 -9.83 -10.19
C ALA A 275 13.63 -10.34 -11.55
N VAL A 276 14.39 -11.43 -11.56
CA VAL A 276 14.93 -12.04 -12.81
C VAL A 276 13.98 -13.02 -13.49
N SER A 277 12.78 -13.23 -12.95
CA SER A 277 11.85 -14.25 -13.44
C SER A 277 10.97 -13.72 -14.56
N ASP A 278 11.11 -14.27 -15.76
CA ASP A 278 10.19 -14.00 -16.90
C ASP A 278 8.73 -14.47 -16.64
N HIS A 279 8.50 -15.20 -15.56
CA HIS A 279 7.21 -15.80 -15.23
C HIS A 279 6.47 -15.07 -14.12
N TYR A 280 7.13 -14.15 -13.43
CA TYR A 280 6.59 -13.49 -12.26
C TYR A 280 6.97 -12.01 -12.26
N TRP A 281 5.96 -11.14 -12.31
CA TRP A 281 6.11 -9.71 -12.14
C TRP A 281 5.33 -9.25 -10.91
N PRO A 282 5.86 -8.30 -10.11
CA PRO A 282 5.13 -7.75 -8.98
C PRO A 282 3.76 -7.23 -9.40
N THR A 283 2.72 -7.70 -8.72
CA THR A 283 1.32 -7.30 -8.98
C THR A 283 0.91 -6.01 -8.27
N MET A 284 1.85 -5.39 -7.56
CA MET A 284 1.66 -4.11 -6.87
C MET A 284 2.30 -2.98 -7.69
N PRO A 285 1.69 -1.79 -7.73
CA PRO A 285 0.38 -1.43 -7.19
C PRO A 285 -0.78 -2.18 -7.88
N ARG A 286 -1.80 -2.60 -7.10
CA ARG A 286 -2.99 -3.31 -7.64
C ARG A 286 -3.65 -2.55 -8.80
N TYR A 287 -4.29 -3.31 -9.68
CA TYR A 287 -5.07 -2.83 -10.83
C TYR A 287 -4.26 -2.11 -11.90
N TRP A 288 -2.96 -2.37 -11.97
CA TRP A 288 -2.07 -1.80 -12.96
C TRP A 288 -0.97 -2.79 -13.33
N ASP A 289 -0.89 -3.14 -14.61
CA ASP A 289 0.14 -4.02 -15.16
C ASP A 289 1.34 -3.14 -15.57
N TRP A 290 2.04 -2.61 -14.56
CA TRP A 290 3.02 -1.54 -14.72
C TRP A 290 4.23 -1.93 -15.60
N HIS A 291 4.66 -3.19 -15.54
CA HIS A 291 5.80 -3.67 -16.32
C HIS A 291 5.50 -3.62 -17.83
N ASP A 292 4.32 -4.08 -18.24
CA ASP A 292 3.84 -4.02 -19.62
C ASP A 292 3.59 -2.57 -20.06
N ASP A 293 2.88 -1.79 -19.23
CA ASP A 293 2.51 -0.40 -19.56
C ASP A 293 3.72 0.53 -19.71
N LEU A 294 4.79 0.26 -18.95
CA LEU A 294 6.03 1.04 -18.97
C LEU A 294 7.14 0.38 -19.78
N ALA A 295 6.90 -0.81 -20.35
CA ALA A 295 7.88 -1.62 -21.06
C ALA A 295 9.20 -1.77 -20.28
N VAL A 296 9.10 -2.11 -18.99
CA VAL A 296 10.27 -2.37 -18.14
C VAL A 296 10.86 -3.70 -18.55
N ASP A 297 12.14 -3.67 -18.93
CA ASP A 297 12.97 -4.83 -19.20
C ASP A 297 14.04 -4.89 -18.10
N PHE A 298 14.10 -6.00 -17.36
CA PHE A 298 15.00 -6.15 -16.23
C PHE A 298 16.04 -7.23 -16.54
N GLU A 299 17.30 -6.84 -16.48
CA GLU A 299 18.44 -7.73 -16.57
C GLU A 299 19.36 -7.44 -15.38
N LEU A 300 19.71 -8.50 -14.64
CA LEU A 300 20.60 -8.39 -13.50
C LEU A 300 22.04 -8.20 -13.98
N GLU A 301 22.76 -7.26 -13.40
CA GLU A 301 24.16 -7.04 -13.73
C GLU A 301 25.05 -8.17 -13.17
N ASP A 302 26.06 -8.58 -13.95
CA ASP A 302 26.97 -9.70 -13.63
C ASP A 302 27.56 -9.63 -12.20
N ASP A 303 27.92 -8.43 -11.75
CA ASP A 303 28.53 -8.25 -10.43
C ASP A 303 27.49 -8.37 -9.30
N VAL A 304 26.26 -7.89 -9.52
CA VAL A 304 25.13 -8.08 -8.59
C VAL A 304 24.75 -9.56 -8.51
N GLU A 305 24.65 -10.24 -9.65
CA GLU A 305 24.44 -11.70 -9.69
C GLU A 305 25.52 -12.43 -8.89
N GLN A 306 26.79 -12.09 -9.11
CA GLN A 306 27.90 -12.73 -8.43
C GLN A 306 27.85 -12.54 -6.91
N ARG A 307 27.37 -11.38 -6.43
CA ARG A 307 27.15 -11.09 -5.01
C ARG A 307 26.03 -11.96 -4.43
N ILE A 308 24.89 -12.05 -5.12
CA ILE A 308 23.78 -12.93 -4.70
C ILE A 308 24.24 -14.41 -4.66
N ARG A 309 24.98 -14.87 -5.67
CA ARG A 309 25.55 -16.23 -5.67
C ARG A 309 26.55 -16.45 -4.53
N ASN A 310 27.24 -15.41 -4.05
CA ASN A 310 28.11 -15.51 -2.88
C ASN A 310 27.27 -15.68 -1.60
N LEU A 311 26.18 -14.93 -1.44
CA LEU A 311 25.26 -15.07 -0.31
C LEU A 311 24.66 -16.48 -0.23
N VAL A 312 24.22 -17.04 -1.36
CA VAL A 312 23.71 -18.43 -1.42
C VAL A 312 24.75 -19.44 -0.92
N ARG A 313 26.03 -19.21 -1.26
CA ARG A 313 27.17 -20.03 -0.81
C ARG A 313 27.47 -19.86 0.68
N GLU A 314 27.49 -18.62 1.15
CA GLU A 314 27.72 -18.29 2.56
C GLU A 314 26.68 -18.94 3.47
N GLU A 315 25.41 -18.88 3.07
CA GLU A 315 24.27 -19.48 3.76
C GLU A 315 24.09 -20.98 3.50
N SER A 316 25.01 -21.60 2.74
CA SER A 316 24.99 -23.04 2.40
C SER A 316 23.71 -23.52 1.72
N LEU A 317 22.97 -22.62 1.07
CA LEU A 317 21.68 -22.91 0.43
C LEU A 317 21.83 -23.65 -0.90
N GLU A 318 23.01 -23.59 -1.53
CA GLU A 318 23.32 -24.32 -2.77
C GLU A 318 23.19 -25.84 -2.66
N ASN A 319 23.25 -26.40 -1.44
CA ASN A 319 23.13 -27.84 -1.21
C ASN A 319 21.73 -28.37 -1.53
N ASP A 320 20.72 -27.50 -1.50
CA ASP A 320 19.32 -27.82 -1.76
C ASP A 320 18.90 -27.47 -3.20
N LEU A 321 19.83 -26.98 -4.02
CA LEU A 321 19.59 -26.55 -5.40
C LEU A 321 20.15 -27.55 -6.43
N PRO A 322 19.69 -27.51 -7.69
CA PRO A 322 20.30 -28.24 -8.80
C PRO A 322 21.79 -27.92 -8.98
N GLN A 323 22.55 -28.80 -9.65
CA GLN A 323 23.98 -28.59 -9.88
C GLN A 323 24.27 -27.38 -10.80
N ASP A 324 23.34 -27.10 -11.70
CA ASP A 324 23.32 -26.03 -12.70
C ASP A 324 22.23 -24.99 -12.39
N TRP A 325 22.05 -24.69 -11.10
CA TRP A 325 21.00 -23.80 -10.63
C TRP A 325 21.16 -22.36 -11.16
N GLU A 326 20.03 -21.78 -11.52
CA GLU A 326 19.89 -20.38 -11.89
C GLU A 326 19.21 -19.60 -10.76
N LEU A 327 19.35 -18.27 -10.76
CA LEU A 327 18.73 -17.44 -9.72
C LEU A 327 17.23 -17.68 -9.56
N THR A 328 16.51 -18.01 -10.64
CA THR A 328 15.08 -18.35 -10.59
C THR A 328 14.77 -19.61 -9.77
N ASP A 329 15.73 -20.52 -9.58
CA ASP A 329 15.59 -21.70 -8.70
C ASP A 329 15.57 -21.32 -7.21
N LEU A 330 15.94 -20.08 -6.87
CA LEU A 330 15.77 -19.52 -5.53
C LEU A 330 14.33 -19.07 -5.25
N MET A 331 13.44 -19.00 -6.24
CA MET A 331 12.03 -18.69 -5.94
C MET A 331 11.42 -19.77 -5.04
N LEU A 332 10.59 -19.35 -4.08
CA LEU A 332 10.04 -20.25 -3.05
C LEU A 332 8.82 -21.04 -3.51
#